data_AF-V4XWB9-F1
#
_entry.id   AF-V4XWB9-F1
#
_cell.length_a   1.000
_cell.length_b   1.000
_cell.length_c   1.000
_cell.angle_alpha   90.00
_cell.angle_beta   90.00
_cell.angle_gamma   90.00
#
_symmetry.space_group_name_H-M   'P 1'
#
loop_
_entity.id
_entity.type
_entity.pdbx_description
1 polymer ?
#
loop_
_entity_poly.entity_id
_entity_poly.type
_entity_poly.pdbx_seq_one_letter_code
_entity_poly.pdbx_strand_id
1 'polypeptide(L)' 'DGSREWIEWEDIDLDDQDFTDCGMAFEREQPDAVNTGRVGVGHAKLLDQPSLVAFGAEWFETTRE' A
#
# COMPACT_ATOMS: atom_id res chain seq x y z
N ASP A 1 32.17 3.71 16.87
CA ASP A 1 33.13 4.83 17.05
C ASP A 1 32.48 6.22 17.02
N GLY A 2 31.17 6.33 16.73
CA GLY A 2 30.41 7.59 16.95
C GLY A 2 30.67 8.66 15.90
N SER A 3 31.46 8.34 14.87
CA SER A 3 31.63 9.17 13.68
C SER A 3 30.42 9.09 12.76
N ARG A 4 30.15 10.20 12.05
CA ARG A 4 29.23 10.21 10.92
C ARG A 4 29.89 9.51 9.74
N GLU A 5 29.18 8.58 9.13
CA GLU A 5 29.62 7.87 7.93
C GLU A 5 28.52 7.89 6.87
N TRP A 6 28.94 7.86 5.61
CA TRP A 6 28.05 7.57 4.49
C TRP A 6 28.14 6.09 4.22
N ILE A 7 27.03 5.38 4.42
CA ILE A 7 26.96 3.94 4.24
C ILE A 7 26.23 3.67 2.94
N GLU A 8 26.73 2.73 2.16
CA GLU A 8 26.06 2.22 0.97
C GLU A 8 25.31 0.93 1.36
N TRP A 9 24.07 0.80 0.90
CA TRP A 9 23.27 -0.41 1.09
C TRP A 9 22.42 -0.67 -0.15
N GLU A 10 21.98 -1.91 -0.29
CA GLU A 10 21.01 -2.33 -1.31
C GLU A 10 19.59 -2.15 -0.78
N ASP A 11 18.72 -1.62 -1.63
CA ASP A 11 17.31 -1.37 -1.31
C ASP A 11 16.46 -1.64 -2.56
N ILE A 12 15.16 -1.72 -2.37
CA ILE A 12 14.20 -1.83 -3.47
C ILE A 12 13.95 -0.45 -4.11
N ASP A 13 13.90 -0.39 -5.44
CA ASP A 13 13.44 0.80 -6.15
C ASP A 13 11.91 0.84 -6.08
N LEU A 14 11.39 1.66 -5.16
CA LEU A 14 9.96 1.72 -4.88
C LEU A 14 9.22 2.46 -6.01
N ASP A 15 8.32 1.73 -6.67
CA ASP A 15 7.34 2.27 -7.63
C ASP A 15 5.91 2.13 -7.07
N ASP A 16 5.22 3.26 -6.94
CA ASP A 16 3.87 3.41 -6.39
C ASP A 16 2.81 3.76 -7.44
N GLN A 17 3.17 3.83 -8.73
CA GLN A 17 2.27 4.32 -9.78
C GLN A 17 0.99 3.50 -9.93
N ASP A 18 1.05 2.19 -9.63
CA ASP A 18 -0.07 1.25 -9.73
C ASP A 18 -0.81 1.03 -8.40
N PHE A 19 -0.43 1.72 -7.31
CA PHE A 19 -1.08 1.57 -6.01
C PHE A 19 -2.55 2.03 -6.04
N THR A 20 -2.87 3.00 -6.89
CA THR A 20 -4.26 3.47 -7.07
C THR A 20 -5.12 2.36 -7.67
N ASP A 21 -4.62 1.67 -8.69
CA ASP A 21 -5.35 0.57 -9.36
C ASP A 21 -5.50 -0.63 -8.43
N CYS A 22 -4.42 -1.01 -7.73
CA CYS A 22 -4.45 -2.05 -6.71
C CYS A 22 -5.46 -1.73 -5.60
N GLY A 23 -5.45 -0.49 -5.09
CA GLY A 23 -6.39 -0.04 -4.05
C GLY A 23 -7.85 -0.08 -4.50
N MET A 24 -8.14 0.34 -5.74
CA MET A 24 -9.49 0.24 -6.29
C MET A 24 -9.96 -1.21 -6.45
N ALA A 25 -9.05 -2.11 -6.86
CA ALA A 25 -9.33 -3.54 -6.94
C ALA A 25 -9.63 -4.12 -5.55
N PHE A 26 -8.82 -3.78 -4.54
CA PHE A 26 -9.02 -4.20 -3.16
C PHE A 26 -10.38 -3.75 -2.60
N GLU A 27 -10.75 -2.48 -2.77
CA GLU A 27 -12.04 -1.96 -2.29
C GLU A 27 -13.25 -2.68 -2.92
N ARG A 28 -13.12 -3.08 -4.18
CA ARG A 28 -14.16 -3.80 -4.91
C ARG A 28 -14.28 -5.26 -4.44
N GLU A 29 -13.16 -5.90 -4.16
CA GLU A 29 -13.09 -7.35 -3.90
C GLU A 29 -13.16 -7.71 -2.42
N GLN A 30 -12.75 -6.80 -1.53
CA GLN A 30 -12.77 -6.96 -0.08
C GLN A 30 -13.53 -5.80 0.59
N PRO A 31 -14.82 -5.56 0.26
CA PRO A 31 -15.56 -4.40 0.78
C PRO A 31 -15.71 -4.42 2.30
N ASP A 32 -15.74 -5.59 2.92
CA ASP A 32 -15.84 -5.74 4.39
C ASP A 32 -14.54 -5.35 5.11
N ALA A 33 -13.40 -5.32 4.40
CA ALA A 33 -12.11 -4.87 4.92
C ALA A 33 -11.91 -3.35 4.80
N VAL A 34 -12.91 -2.62 4.28
CA VAL A 34 -12.84 -1.18 4.01
C VAL A 34 -14.01 -0.46 4.66
N ASN A 35 -13.70 0.43 5.60
CA ASN A 35 -14.67 1.38 6.14
C ASN A 35 -14.39 2.78 5.61
N THR A 36 -15.39 3.41 4.99
CA THR A 36 -15.28 4.76 4.43
C THR A 36 -16.09 5.76 5.24
N GLY A 37 -15.56 6.97 5.42
CA GLY A 37 -16.24 8.00 6.20
C GLY A 37 -15.62 9.38 6.04
N ARG A 38 -15.96 10.29 6.96
CA ARG A 38 -15.40 11.64 7.01
C ARG A 38 -14.70 11.90 8.34
N VAL A 39 -13.57 12.58 8.27
CA VAL A 39 -12.89 13.18 9.43
C VAL A 39 -12.86 14.69 9.19
N GLY A 40 -13.74 15.42 9.89
CA GLY A 40 -14.00 16.82 9.59
C GLY A 40 -14.54 16.97 8.16
N VAL A 41 -13.80 17.69 7.31
CA VAL A 41 -14.12 17.89 5.88
C VAL A 41 -13.43 16.89 4.94
N GLY A 42 -12.54 16.03 5.45
CA GLY A 42 -11.78 15.07 4.64
C GLY A 42 -12.51 13.73 4.47
N HIS A 43 -12.41 13.13 3.28
CA HIS A 43 -12.79 11.73 3.07
C HIS A 43 -11.69 10.83 3.63
N ALA A 44 -12.07 9.84 4.43
CA ALA A 44 -11.15 8.94 5.10
C ALA A 44 -11.56 7.49 4.86
N LYS A 45 -10.56 6.60 4.92
CA LYS A 45 -10.72 5.15 4.84
C LYS A 45 -9.98 4.50 6.00
N LEU A 46 -10.63 3.58 6.70
CA LEU A 46 -10.01 2.66 7.65
C LEU A 46 -9.97 1.29 6.97
N LEU A 47 -8.77 0.70 6.90
CA LEU A 47 -8.50 -0.53 6.16
C LEU A 47 -7.91 -1.58 7.10
N ASP A 48 -8.26 -2.84 6.89
CA ASP A 48 -7.51 -3.98 7.46
C ASP A 48 -6.18 -4.11 6.71
N GLN A 49 -5.09 -3.64 7.32
CA GLN A 49 -3.78 -3.60 6.69
C GLN A 49 -3.26 -5.00 6.30
N PRO A 50 -3.26 -6.02 7.19
CA PRO A 50 -2.93 -7.39 6.80
C PRO A 50 -3.63 -7.88 5.53
N SER A 51 -4.95 -7.64 5.41
CA SER A 51 -5.71 -8.02 4.22
C SER A 51 -5.29 -7.24 2.98
N LEU A 52 -5.05 -5.93 3.10
CA LEU A 52 -4.58 -5.09 2.00
C LEU A 52 -3.20 -5.53 1.49
N VAL A 53 -2.28 -5.82 2.40
CA VAL A 53 -0.91 -6.23 2.03
C VAL A 53 -0.91 -7.61 1.38
N ALA A 54 -1.67 -8.56 1.90
CA ALA A 54 -1.83 -9.88 1.29
C ALA A 54 -2.43 -9.79 -0.12
N PHE A 55 -3.49 -8.99 -0.27
CA PHE A 55 -4.10 -8.74 -1.57
C PHE A 55 -3.10 -8.08 -2.54
N GLY A 56 -2.38 -7.05 -2.09
CA GLY A 56 -1.41 -6.34 -2.92
C GLY A 56 -0.28 -7.24 -3.41
N ALA A 57 0.26 -8.10 -2.54
CA ALA A 57 1.30 -9.05 -2.91
C ALA A 57 0.85 -9.98 -4.06
N GLU A 58 -0.34 -10.58 -3.95
CA GLU A 58 -0.91 -11.43 -5.01
C GLU A 58 -1.26 -10.63 -6.28
N TRP A 59 -1.79 -9.42 -6.11
CA TRP A 59 -2.20 -8.57 -7.23
C TRP A 59 -1.00 -8.12 -8.08
N PHE A 60 0.11 -7.72 -7.44
CA PHE A 60 1.32 -7.28 -8.16
C PHE A 60 2.02 -8.43 -8.88
N GLU A 61 1.96 -9.67 -8.37
CA GLU A 61 2.50 -10.86 -9.07
C GLU A 61 1.84 -11.11 -10.43
N THR A 62 0.60 -10.64 -10.61
CA THR A 62 -0.19 -10.87 -11.84
C THR A 62 -0.31 -9.66 -12.75
N THR A 63 -0.01 -8.46 -12.24
CA THR A 63 -0.29 -7.19 -12.93
C THR A 63 0.97 -6.41 -13.30
N ARG A 64 2.09 -6.61 -12.59
CA ARG A 64 3.39 -6.04 -12.99
C ARG A 64 4.07 -6.98 -13.98
N GLU A 65 4.61 -6.42 -15.05
CA GLU A 65 5.47 -7.12 -16.02
C GLU A 65 6.90 -7.30 -15.50
#